data_AF-A0A356Z5M4-F1
#
_entry.id   AF-A0A356Z5M4-F1
#
_cell.length_a   1.000
_cell.length_b   1.000
_cell.length_c   1.000
_cell.angle_alpha   90.00
_cell.angle_beta   90.00
_cell.angle_gamma   90.00
#
_symmetry.space_group_name_H-M   'P 1'
#
loop_
_entity.id
_entity.type
_entity.pdbx_description
1 polymer ?
#
loop_
_entity_poly.entity_id
_entity_poly.type
_entity_poly.pdbx_seq_one_letter_code
_entity_poly.pdbx_strand_id
1 'polypeptide(L)' 'MRKAKLYVALLHYPMLNKREQVVATSITNLDLHDISRAARTYEAEGFFVVHPAPGQQELIREIQTFWQEGYGGQYNP' A
#
# COMPACT_ATOMS: atom_id res chain seq x y z
N MET A 1 -3.88 -19.39 23.12
CA MET A 1 -3.66 -17.93 23.22
C MET A 1 -4.27 -17.27 22.00
N ARG A 2 -5.04 -16.18 22.15
CA ARG A 2 -5.61 -15.45 21.00
C ARG A 2 -4.54 -14.54 20.42
N LYS A 3 -4.22 -14.69 19.12
CA LYS A 3 -3.28 -13.81 18.40
C LYS A 3 -3.82 -12.37 18.46
N ALA A 4 -2.97 -11.39 18.75
CA ALA A 4 -3.35 -9.99 18.72
C ALA A 4 -3.63 -9.57 17.27
N LYS A 5 -4.65 -8.72 17.07
CA LYS A 5 -4.94 -8.17 15.73
C LYS A 5 -3.86 -7.18 15.35
N LEU A 6 -3.24 -7.37 14.19
CA LEU A 6 -2.20 -6.50 13.65
C LEU A 6 -2.71 -5.84 12.37
N TYR A 7 -2.52 -4.54 12.24
CA TYR A 7 -2.82 -3.76 11.03
C TYR A 7 -1.60 -2.92 10.65
N VAL A 8 -1.38 -2.71 9.36
CA VAL A 8 -0.24 -1.96 8.81
C VAL A 8 -0.77 -0.79 7.97
N ALA A 9 -0.17 0.39 8.10
CA ALA A 9 -0.50 1.55 7.28
C ALA A 9 0.77 2.19 6.69
N LEU A 10 0.79 2.38 5.37
CA LEU A 10 1.81 3.14 4.66
C LEU A 10 1.30 4.56 4.42
N LEU A 11 1.81 5.50 5.20
CA LEU A 11 1.45 6.91 5.13
C LEU A 11 2.30 7.62 4.09
N HIS A 12 1.64 8.35 3.18
CA HIS A 12 2.31 9.27 2.26
C HIS A 12 2.11 10.74 2.63
N TYR A 13 1.35 11.02 3.69
CA TYR A 13 1.17 12.35 4.27
C TYR A 13 0.81 12.21 5.75
N PRO A 14 1.26 13.11 6.64
CA PRO A 14 2.23 14.20 6.42
C PRO A 14 3.68 13.71 6.53
N MET A 15 4.46 13.81 5.46
CA MET A 15 5.87 13.37 5.44
C MET A 15 6.84 14.55 5.37
N LEU A 16 8.00 14.44 6.00
CA LEU A 16 9.05 15.46 5.90
C LEU A 16 9.90 15.21 4.64
N ASN A 17 10.06 16.25 3.83
CA ASN A 17 11.04 16.22 2.75
C ASN A 17 12.46 16.59 3.26
N LYS A 18 13.46 16.56 2.37
CA LYS A 18 14.86 16.90 2.71
C LYS A 18 15.08 18.33 3.22
N ARG A 19 14.07 19.21 3.10
CA ARG A 19 14.07 20.59 3.61
C ARG A 19 13.18 20.74 4.84
N GLU A 20 12.82 19.64 5.50
CA GLU A 20 11.95 19.59 6.68
C GLU A 20 10.55 20.17 6.46
N GLN A 21 10.09 20.22 5.21
CA GLN A 21 8.74 20.67 4.87
C GLN A 21 7.80 19.48 4.85
N VAL A 22 6.59 19.67 5.38
CA VAL A 22 5.51 18.68 5.30
C VAL A 22 4.99 18.61 3.86
N VAL A 23 5.06 17.42 3.26
CA VAL A 23 4.63 17.13 1.89
C VAL A 23 3.83 15.84 1.83
N ALA A 24 3.11 15.66 0.71
CA ALA A 24 2.62 14.36 0.29
C ALA A 24 3.67 13.69 -0.62
N THR A 25 4.10 12.47 -0.30
CA THR A 25 5.06 11.71 -1.11
C THR A 25 4.35 10.88 -2.18
N SER A 26 4.98 10.70 -3.34
CA SER A 26 4.46 9.79 -4.36
C SER A 26 4.50 8.34 -3.88
N ILE A 27 3.52 7.57 -4.30
CA ILE A 27 3.47 6.12 -4.07
C ILE A 27 4.41 5.43 -5.04
N THR A 28 5.16 4.44 -4.56
CA THR A 28 5.88 3.53 -5.44
C THR A 28 5.11 2.22 -5.59
N ASN A 29 5.04 1.68 -6.81
CA ASN A 29 4.38 0.41 -7.05
C ASN A 29 5.04 -0.74 -6.26
N LEU A 30 6.36 -0.67 -6.06
CA LEU A 30 7.11 -1.70 -5.33
C LEU A 30 6.67 -1.81 -3.87
N ASP A 31 6.46 -0.67 -3.19
CA ASP A 31 6.02 -0.67 -1.78
C ASP A 31 4.66 -1.37 -1.61
N LEU A 32 3.76 -1.22 -2.59
CA LEU A 32 2.46 -1.89 -2.59
C LEU A 32 2.65 -3.41 -2.55
N HIS A 33 3.51 -3.95 -3.40
CA HIS A 33 3.76 -5.39 -3.46
C HIS A 33 4.53 -5.92 -2.27
N ASP A 34 5.62 -5.26 -1.90
CA ASP A 34 6.54 -5.75 -0.87
C ASP A 34 5.86 -5.82 0.50
N ILE A 35 5.19 -4.73 0.89
CA ILE A 35 4.50 -4.65 2.17
C ILE A 35 3.25 -5.54 2.18
N SER A 36 2.52 -5.68 1.06
CA SER A 36 1.40 -6.63 0.97
C SER A 36 1.85 -8.07 1.23
N ARG A 37 3.00 -8.47 0.66
CA ARG A 37 3.57 -9.81 0.87
C ARG A 37 4.00 -10.00 2.32
N ALA A 38 4.69 -9.02 2.91
CA ALA A 38 5.06 -9.07 4.33
C ALA A 38 3.82 -9.15 5.24
N ALA A 39 2.80 -8.31 4.99
CA ALA A 39 1.54 -8.33 5.73
C ALA A 39 0.87 -9.71 5.65
N ARG A 40 0.87 -10.35 4.47
CA ARG A 40 0.36 -11.71 4.30
C ARG A 40 1.18 -12.76 5.05
N THR A 41 2.51 -12.68 5.00
CA THR A 41 3.42 -13.61 5.68
C THR A 41 3.22 -13.64 7.19
N TYR A 42 3.00 -12.47 7.80
CA TYR A 42 2.82 -12.35 9.25
C TYR A 42 1.36 -12.39 9.70
N GLU A 43 0.42 -12.67 8.77
CA GLU A 43 -1.03 -12.69 9.01
C GLU A 43 -1.54 -11.37 9.63
N ALA A 44 -1.09 -10.23 9.10
CA ALA A 44 -1.73 -8.96 9.40
C ALA A 44 -3.17 -8.95 8.85
N GLU A 45 -4.08 -8.35 9.60
CA GLU A 45 -5.51 -8.26 9.31
C GLU A 45 -5.83 -7.22 8.23
N GLY A 46 -4.88 -6.32 7.94
CA GLY A 46 -5.05 -5.34 6.87
C GLY A 46 -3.80 -4.52 6.62
N PHE A 47 -3.60 -4.15 5.37
CA PHE A 47 -2.59 -3.22 4.90
C PHE A 47 -3.27 -2.05 4.20
N PHE A 48 -3.11 -0.84 4.75
CA PHE A 48 -3.72 0.39 4.25
C PHE A 48 -2.67 1.29 3.62
N VAL A 49 -2.98 1.87 2.46
CA VAL A 49 -2.16 2.90 1.83
C VAL A 49 -2.90 4.21 1.93
N VAL A 50 -2.29 5.19 2.62
CA VAL A 50 -2.95 6.45 2.97
C VAL A 50 -2.29 7.57 2.16
N HIS A 51 -3.06 8.16 1.25
CA HIS A 51 -2.60 9.24 0.39
C HIS A 51 -3.70 10.29 0.20
N PRO A 52 -3.43 11.60 0.36
CA PRO A 52 -4.45 12.64 0.26
C PRO A 52 -4.85 12.98 -1.18
N ALA A 53 -3.94 12.85 -2.14
CA ALA A 53 -4.23 13.18 -3.54
C ALA A 53 -5.12 12.14 -4.23
N PRO A 54 -6.27 12.53 -4.84
CA PRO A 54 -7.18 11.61 -5.53
C PRO A 54 -6.53 10.82 -6.67
N GLY A 55 -5.66 11.44 -7.47
CA GLY A 55 -5.00 10.76 -8.59
C GLY A 55 -4.07 9.63 -8.16
N GLN A 56 -3.44 9.74 -6.98
CA GLN A 56 -2.64 8.65 -6.41
C GLN A 56 -3.53 7.52 -5.89
N GLN A 57 -4.70 7.84 -5.33
CA GLN A 57 -5.67 6.82 -4.93
C GLN A 57 -6.23 6.07 -6.14
N GLU A 58 -6.44 6.75 -7.25
CA GLU A 58 -6.88 6.16 -8.51
C GLU A 58 -5.82 5.22 -9.09
N LEU A 59 -4.56 5.67 -9.15
CA LEU A 59 -3.43 4.83 -9.55
C LEU A 59 -3.34 3.54 -8.71
N ILE A 60 -3.50 3.63 -7.38
CA ILE A 60 -3.52 2.43 -6.52
C ILE A 60 -4.65 1.47 -6.93
N ARG A 61 -5.85 2.00 -7.20
CA ARG A 61 -7.00 1.17 -7.59
C ARG A 61 -6.73 0.46 -8.91
N GLU A 62 -6.20 1.15 -9.90
CA GLU A 62 -5.82 0.55 -11.19
C GLU A 62 -4.79 -0.58 -11.01
N ILE A 63 -3.75 -0.34 -10.21
CA ILE A 63 -2.74 -1.36 -9.88
C ILE A 63 -3.40 -2.56 -9.19
N GLN A 64 -4.26 -2.34 -8.19
CA GLN A 64 -4.95 -3.42 -7.49
C GLN A 64 -5.85 -4.23 -8.44
N THR A 65 -6.67 -3.56 -9.25
CA THR A 65 -7.52 -4.23 -10.25
C THR A 65 -6.70 -5.07 -11.21
N PHE A 66 -5.56 -4.55 -11.71
CA PHE A 66 -4.70 -5.30 -12.63
C PHE A 66 -4.17 -6.61 -12.01
N TRP A 67 -3.75 -6.59 -10.75
CA TRP A 67 -3.15 -7.74 -10.07
C TRP A 67 -4.13 -8.68 -9.40
N GLN A 68 -5.33 -8.22 -9.03
CA GLN A 68 -6.35 -9.06 -8.36
C GLN A 68 -7.38 -9.62 -9.34
N GLU A 69 -7.74 -8.86 -10.37
CA GLU A 69 -8.82 -9.21 -11.30
C GLU A 69 -8.33 -9.34 -12.75
N GLY A 70 -7.27 -8.59 -13.09
CA GLY A 70 -6.71 -8.52 -14.43
C GLY A 70 -5.72 -9.65 -14.75
N TYR A 71 -5.06 -9.50 -15.90
CA TYR A 71 -4.08 -10.45 -16.41
C TYR A 71 -2.95 -10.76 -15.41
N GLY A 72 -2.54 -9.77 -14.61
CA GLY A 72 -1.51 -9.94 -13.60
C GLY A 72 -1.85 -11.04 -12.59
N GLY A 73 -3.10 -11.10 -12.12
CA GLY A 73 -3.56 -12.13 -11.20
C GLY A 73 -3.75 -13.51 -11.83
N GLN A 74 -3.98 -13.57 -13.15
CA GLN A 74 -4.05 -14.85 -13.88
C GLN A 74 -2.65 -15.43 -14.11
N TYR A 75 -1.68 -14.58 -14.44
CA TYR A 75 -0.31 -14.98 -14.74
C TYR A 75 0.49 -15.28 -13.45
N ASN A 76 0.21 -14.56 -12.37
CA ASN A 76 0.88 -14.71 -11.07
C ASN A 76 -0.16 -14.81 -9.93
N PRO A 77 -0.77 -16.00 -9.75
CA PRO A 77 -1.81 -16.23 -8.75
C PRO A 77 -1.30 -16.22 -7.31
#